data_AF-W9XQE1-F1
#
_entry.id   AF-W9XQE1-F1
#
_cell.length_a   1.000
_cell.length_b   1.000
_cell.length_c   1.000
_cell.angle_alpha   90.00
_cell.angle_beta   90.00
_cell.angle_gamma   90.00
#
_symmetry.space_group_name_H-M   'P 1'
#
loop_
_entity.id
_entity.type
_entity.pdbx_description
1 polymer ?
#
loop_
_entity_poly.entity_id
_entity_poly.type
_entity_poly.pdbx_seq_one_letter_code
_entity_poly.pdbx_strand_id
1 'polypeptide(L)'
;MAIKRRQTTKLEPITPELILQYPKQSFPLEISSLTDKLPDGFRELAVSCKISIQTIKLLHQVALRVTGERLEALPHVWGRSEQFELMRVVATASVPKLERQVCLLVLIFERSWLATTPDSVAPRRMYGRVGQVFRDRLREVTQNMAELGTDVDSDFMIWATMVIVTATDESKLGEEERKELMALLFMLCPQMKSWDTAMGSLRKYYWSQALMTQWHSEWLAARSCNI
;
A
#
# COMPACT_ATOMS: atom_id res chain seq x y z
N MET A 1 6.03 20.98 -53.90
CA MET A 1 5.13 20.26 -52.96
C MET A 1 5.58 18.81 -52.84
N ALA A 2 5.99 18.37 -51.65
CA ALA A 2 6.17 16.95 -51.35
C ALA A 2 6.05 16.76 -49.83
N ILE A 3 4.83 16.46 -49.36
CA ILE A 3 4.54 16.11 -47.97
C ILE A 3 4.91 14.63 -47.81
N LYS A 4 6.07 14.33 -47.20
CA LYS A 4 6.44 12.97 -46.82
C LYS A 4 5.59 12.53 -45.61
N ARG A 5 4.71 11.56 -45.86
CA ARG A 5 3.92 10.81 -44.87
C ARG A 5 4.83 10.29 -43.76
N ARG A 6 4.60 10.75 -42.52
CA ARG A 6 5.10 10.07 -41.31
C ARG A 6 4.36 8.74 -41.19
N GLN A 7 5.09 7.65 -41.40
CA GLN A 7 4.65 6.31 -40.99
C GLN A 7 4.61 6.29 -39.47
N THR A 8 3.41 6.11 -38.92
CA THR A 8 3.18 5.77 -37.52
C THR A 8 3.62 4.33 -37.30
N THR A 9 4.88 4.14 -36.90
CA THR A 9 5.31 2.89 -36.25
C THR A 9 4.54 2.76 -34.95
N LYS A 10 3.54 1.86 -34.91
CA LYS A 10 3.02 1.30 -33.66
C LYS A 10 4.17 0.52 -33.02
N LEU A 11 4.95 1.20 -32.18
CA LEU A 11 5.85 0.53 -31.25
C LEU A 11 4.98 -0.26 -30.28
N GLU A 12 5.07 -1.58 -30.31
CA GLU A 12 4.52 -2.41 -29.24
C GLU A 12 5.19 -1.98 -27.93
N PRO A 13 4.43 -1.80 -26.84
CA PRO A 13 5.01 -1.45 -25.55
C PRO A 13 6.00 -2.56 -25.14
N ILE A 14 7.26 -2.18 -24.96
CA ILE A 14 8.39 -3.07 -24.59
C ILE A 14 8.23 -3.63 -23.15
N THR A 15 7.20 -3.21 -22.42
CA THR A 15 6.95 -3.70 -21.07
C THR A 15 6.44 -5.14 -21.15
N PRO A 16 7.16 -6.13 -20.58
CA PRO A 16 6.68 -7.51 -20.57
C PRO A 16 5.31 -7.58 -19.90
N GLU A 17 4.50 -8.55 -20.30
CA GLU A 17 3.21 -8.80 -19.66
C GLU A 17 3.41 -9.09 -18.16
N LEU A 18 2.56 -8.51 -17.30
CA LEU A 18 2.61 -8.78 -15.87
C LEU A 18 1.89 -10.11 -15.59
N ILE A 19 2.67 -11.18 -15.47
CA ILE A 19 2.15 -12.51 -15.14
C ILE A 19 2.34 -12.76 -13.65
N LEU A 20 1.23 -12.77 -12.91
CA LEU A 20 1.23 -13.09 -11.49
C LEU A 20 1.16 -14.61 -11.29
N GLN A 21 2.01 -15.12 -10.41
CA GLN A 21 2.04 -16.52 -10.03
C GLN A 21 1.64 -16.63 -8.57
N TYR A 22 0.59 -17.40 -8.29
CA TYR A 22 0.13 -17.62 -6.93
C TYR A 22 0.84 -18.82 -6.32
N PRO A 23 1.20 -18.75 -5.02
CA PRO A 23 1.73 -19.90 -4.33
C PRO A 23 0.75 -21.08 -4.38
N LYS A 24 1.31 -22.29 -4.44
CA LYS A 24 0.56 -23.52 -4.21
C LYS A 24 0.79 -23.94 -2.75
N GLN A 25 -0.16 -24.64 -2.14
CA GLN A 25 -0.12 -25.03 -0.70
C GLN A 25 1.22 -25.65 -0.24
N SER A 26 1.95 -26.31 -1.13
CA SER A 26 3.36 -26.65 -0.92
C SER A 26 4.27 -25.49 -1.36
N PHE A 27 4.57 -24.57 -0.44
CA PHE A 27 5.51 -23.48 -0.71
C PHE A 27 6.91 -24.04 -1.01
N PRO A 28 7.53 -23.68 -2.16
CA PRO A 28 8.96 -23.89 -2.34
C PRO A 28 9.74 -23.22 -1.21
N LEU A 29 10.87 -23.81 -0.79
CA LEU A 29 11.70 -23.32 0.33
C LEU A 29 12.06 -21.84 0.21
N GLU A 30 12.33 -21.34 -1.01
CA GLU A 30 12.60 -19.92 -1.27
C GLU A 30 11.43 -19.02 -0.83
N ILE A 31 10.20 -19.40 -1.14
CA ILE A 31 9.00 -18.60 -0.84
C ILE A 31 8.66 -18.69 0.65
N SER A 32 8.87 -19.85 1.27
CA SER A 32 8.74 -20.00 2.73
C SER A 32 9.67 -19.02 3.43
N SER A 33 10.95 -18.97 3.03
CA SER A 33 11.94 -18.08 3.64
C SER A 33 11.63 -16.59 3.51
N LEU A 34 10.98 -16.19 2.40
CA LEU A 34 10.55 -14.81 2.18
C LEU A 34 9.32 -14.47 3.02
N THR A 35 8.36 -15.40 3.08
CA THR A 35 7.15 -15.28 3.89
C THR A 35 7.50 -15.19 5.38
N ASP A 36 8.55 -15.90 5.80
CA ASP A 36 9.07 -15.87 7.17
C ASP A 36 9.71 -14.54 7.59
N LYS A 37 10.01 -13.68 6.64
CA LYS A 37 10.58 -12.35 6.88
C LYS A 37 9.56 -11.22 6.67
N LEU A 38 8.33 -11.56 6.27
CA LEU A 38 7.27 -10.57 6.21
C LEU A 38 6.77 -10.21 7.61
N PRO A 39 6.32 -8.97 7.81
CA PRO A 39 5.47 -8.63 8.96
C PRO A 39 4.28 -9.59 9.04
N ASP A 40 3.90 -9.98 10.26
CA ASP A 40 2.90 -11.03 10.52
C ASP A 40 1.60 -10.81 9.75
N GLY A 41 1.11 -9.58 9.67
CA GLY A 41 -0.12 -9.26 8.97
C GLY A 41 -0.05 -9.47 7.45
N PHE A 42 1.13 -9.32 6.83
CA PHE A 42 1.33 -9.66 5.41
C PHE A 42 1.61 -11.14 5.20
N ARG A 43 2.25 -11.79 6.17
CA ARG A 43 2.50 -13.23 6.17
C ARG A 43 1.19 -14.02 6.07
N GLU A 44 0.14 -13.61 6.78
CA GLU A 44 -1.17 -14.27 6.74
C GLU A 44 -1.80 -14.22 5.33
N LEU A 45 -1.67 -13.09 4.62
CA LEU A 45 -2.11 -12.96 3.23
C LEU A 45 -1.30 -13.86 2.28
N ALA A 46 0.00 -13.98 2.51
CA ALA A 46 0.88 -14.85 1.73
C ALA A 46 0.53 -16.33 1.93
N VAL A 47 0.42 -16.78 3.18
CA VAL A 47 0.12 -18.18 3.55
C VAL A 47 -1.26 -18.60 3.07
N SER A 48 -2.25 -17.70 3.14
CA SER A 48 -3.58 -17.93 2.59
C SER A 48 -3.65 -17.89 1.05
N CYS A 49 -2.51 -17.73 0.37
CA CYS A 49 -2.38 -17.68 -1.09
C CYS A 49 -3.24 -16.56 -1.73
N LYS A 50 -3.56 -15.51 -0.98
CA LYS A 50 -4.39 -14.37 -1.43
C LYS A 50 -3.60 -13.32 -2.23
N ILE A 51 -2.26 -13.41 -2.20
CA ILE A 51 -1.36 -12.53 -2.94
C ILE A 51 -0.34 -13.36 -3.72
N SER A 52 0.11 -12.84 -4.86
CA SER A 52 1.09 -13.53 -5.70
C SER A 52 2.49 -13.54 -5.09
N ILE A 53 3.34 -14.43 -5.62
CA ILE A 53 4.77 -14.51 -5.30
C ILE A 53 5.46 -13.18 -5.61
N GLN A 54 5.05 -12.50 -6.68
CA GLN A 54 5.58 -11.19 -7.07
C GLN A 54 5.26 -10.15 -5.99
N THR A 55 4.03 -10.12 -5.48
CA THR A 55 3.65 -9.21 -4.40
C THR A 55 4.35 -9.55 -3.09
N ILE A 56 4.49 -10.83 -2.73
CA ILE A 56 5.29 -11.27 -1.57
C ILE A 56 6.71 -10.72 -1.64
N LYS A 57 7.37 -10.82 -2.82
CA LYS A 57 8.72 -10.28 -3.04
C LYS A 57 8.75 -8.76 -2.87
N LEU A 58 7.76 -8.04 -3.42
CA LEU A 58 7.67 -6.58 -3.28
C LEU A 58 7.48 -6.14 -1.82
N LEU A 59 6.59 -6.81 -1.07
CA LEU A 59 6.35 -6.54 0.35
C LEU A 59 7.64 -6.77 1.16
N HIS A 60 8.34 -7.87 0.91
CA HIS A 60 9.62 -8.15 1.58
C HIS A 60 10.65 -7.04 1.32
N GLN A 61 10.78 -6.55 0.08
CA GLN A 61 11.72 -5.46 -0.23
C GLN A 61 11.32 -4.14 0.45
N VAL A 62 10.03 -3.85 0.59
CA VAL A 62 9.57 -2.69 1.37
C VAL A 62 9.89 -2.89 2.85
N ALA A 63 9.67 -4.09 3.40
CA ALA A 63 9.97 -4.42 4.79
C ALA A 63 11.45 -4.17 5.14
N LEU A 64 12.39 -4.63 4.29
CA LEU A 64 13.83 -4.40 4.47
C LEU A 64 14.20 -2.91 4.49
N ARG A 65 13.47 -2.08 3.74
CA ARG A 65 13.71 -0.62 3.71
C ARG A 65 13.16 0.06 4.97
N VAL A 66 11.94 -0.30 5.37
CA VAL A 66 11.27 0.28 6.54
C VAL A 66 12.01 -0.07 7.85
N THR A 67 12.58 -1.28 7.93
CA THR A 67 13.38 -1.74 9.09
C THR A 67 14.81 -1.20 9.11
N GLY A 68 15.26 -0.56 8.02
CA GLY A 68 16.64 -0.06 7.88
C GLY A 68 17.68 -1.15 7.59
N GLU A 69 17.26 -2.41 7.40
CA GLU A 69 18.14 -3.53 7.00
C GLU A 69 18.73 -3.35 5.59
N ARG A 70 18.10 -2.49 4.76
CA ARG A 70 18.63 -2.09 3.44
C ARG A 70 18.76 -0.56 3.35
N LEU A 71 19.98 -0.07 3.57
CA LEU A 71 20.41 1.31 3.29
C LEU A 71 20.86 1.43 1.83
N GLU A 72 19.95 1.49 0.86
CA GLU A 72 20.33 1.83 -0.51
C GLU A 72 19.63 3.07 -1.04
N ALA A 73 20.44 3.97 -1.59
CA ALA A 73 20.00 5.10 -2.39
C ALA A 73 19.16 4.58 -3.57
N LEU A 74 17.90 4.98 -3.62
CA LEU A 74 16.94 4.71 -4.70
C LEU A 74 17.63 4.65 -6.06
N PRO A 75 17.55 3.54 -6.83
CA PRO A 75 18.10 3.54 -8.18
C PRO A 75 17.38 4.64 -8.96
N HIS A 76 18.14 5.61 -9.45
CA HIS A 76 17.65 6.74 -10.26
C HIS A 76 17.11 6.30 -11.64
N VAL A 77 16.87 5.00 -11.84
CA VAL A 77 16.46 4.39 -13.09
C VAL A 77 14.99 3.97 -12.97
N TRP A 78 14.14 4.72 -13.66
CA TRP A 78 12.67 4.70 -13.67
C TRP A 78 11.99 3.38 -14.13
N GLY A 79 12.73 2.27 -14.20
CA GLY A 79 12.25 1.00 -14.74
C GLY A 79 12.68 -0.26 -13.97
N ARG A 80 13.30 -0.11 -12.78
CA ARG A 80 13.68 -1.24 -11.90
C ARG A 80 13.53 -0.93 -10.40
N SER A 81 12.70 0.05 -10.03
CA SER A 81 12.40 0.30 -8.62
C SER A 81 11.22 -0.56 -8.18
N GLU A 82 11.23 -1.00 -6.93
CA GLU A 82 10.12 -1.71 -6.29
C GLU A 82 8.82 -0.91 -6.39
N GLN A 83 8.93 0.42 -6.34
CA GLN A 83 7.84 1.37 -6.54
C GLN A 83 7.22 1.29 -7.94
N PHE A 84 8.05 1.14 -8.98
CA PHE A 84 7.57 0.96 -10.35
C PHE A 84 6.78 -0.35 -10.49
N GLU A 85 7.29 -1.44 -9.93
CA GLU A 85 6.60 -2.73 -9.96
C GLU A 85 5.30 -2.70 -9.15
N LEU A 86 5.28 -2.08 -7.96
CA LEU A 86 4.04 -1.84 -7.21
C LEU A 86 3.03 -1.03 -8.04
N MET A 87 3.48 0.04 -8.71
CA MET A 87 2.62 0.85 -9.58
C MET A 87 2.09 0.07 -10.78
N ARG A 88 2.92 -0.80 -11.35
CA ARG A 88 2.54 -1.69 -12.46
C ARG A 88 1.45 -2.67 -12.02
N VAL A 89 1.56 -3.24 -10.82
CA VAL A 89 0.50 -4.08 -10.22
C VAL A 89 -0.79 -3.28 -10.08
N VAL A 90 -0.73 -2.08 -9.47
CA VAL A 90 -1.91 -1.20 -9.28
C VAL A 90 -2.59 -0.83 -10.60
N ALA A 91 -1.81 -0.54 -11.64
CA ALA A 91 -2.33 -0.09 -12.93
C ALA A 91 -2.90 -1.21 -13.82
N THR A 92 -2.54 -2.48 -13.56
CA THR A 92 -2.91 -3.60 -14.43
C THR A 92 -4.30 -4.13 -14.08
N ALA A 93 -5.30 -3.86 -14.91
CA ALA A 93 -6.69 -4.20 -14.63
C ALA A 93 -6.98 -5.71 -14.46
N SER A 94 -6.17 -6.59 -15.09
CA SER A 94 -6.28 -8.04 -14.94
C SER A 94 -5.78 -8.58 -13.59
N VAL A 95 -5.08 -7.75 -12.80
CA VAL A 95 -4.65 -8.13 -11.45
C VAL A 95 -5.86 -8.16 -10.50
N PRO A 96 -5.99 -9.19 -9.64
CA PRO A 96 -7.04 -9.25 -8.63
C PRO A 96 -7.16 -7.99 -7.78
N LYS A 97 -8.40 -7.61 -7.46
CA LYS A 97 -8.72 -6.36 -6.77
C LYS A 97 -7.96 -6.22 -5.45
N LEU A 98 -7.97 -7.26 -4.61
CA LEU A 98 -7.25 -7.29 -3.33
C LEU A 98 -5.77 -6.96 -3.50
N GLU A 99 -5.11 -7.57 -4.49
CA GLU A 99 -3.67 -7.39 -4.70
C GLU A 99 -3.33 -5.98 -5.19
N ARG A 100 -4.17 -5.40 -6.06
CA ARG A 100 -4.07 -3.98 -6.42
C ARG A 100 -4.23 -3.07 -5.20
N GLN A 101 -5.15 -3.38 -4.30
CA GLN A 101 -5.39 -2.61 -3.08
C GLN A 101 -4.22 -2.70 -2.09
N VAL A 102 -3.68 -3.91 -1.88
CA VAL A 102 -2.49 -4.13 -1.04
C VAL A 102 -1.31 -3.31 -1.59
N CYS A 103 -1.00 -3.42 -2.88
CA CYS A 103 0.11 -2.68 -3.48
C CYS A 103 -0.11 -1.16 -3.44
N LEU A 104 -1.34 -0.69 -3.64
CA LEU A 104 -1.69 0.73 -3.51
C LEU A 104 -1.44 1.24 -2.09
N LEU A 105 -1.94 0.54 -1.07
CA LEU A 105 -1.77 0.93 0.33
C LEU A 105 -0.28 0.95 0.72
N VAL A 106 0.49 -0.03 0.26
CA VAL A 106 1.94 -0.05 0.50
C VAL A 106 2.66 1.13 -0.14
N LEU A 107 2.28 1.52 -1.37
CA LEU A 107 2.82 2.72 -2.02
C LEU A 107 2.49 4.00 -1.25
N ILE A 108 1.25 4.13 -0.76
CA ILE A 108 0.84 5.29 0.04
C ILE A 108 1.58 5.31 1.38
N PHE A 109 1.70 4.16 2.06
CA PHE A 109 2.48 4.04 3.29
C PHE A 109 3.93 4.49 3.07
N GLU A 110 4.60 3.95 2.04
CA GLU A 110 6.00 4.28 1.75
C GLU A 110 6.16 5.77 1.48
N ARG A 111 5.24 6.36 0.72
CA ARG A 111 5.22 7.80 0.43
C ARG A 111 5.05 8.65 1.70
N SER A 112 4.09 8.32 2.56
CA SER A 112 3.87 9.02 3.83
C SER A 112 5.04 8.83 4.80
N TRP A 113 5.62 7.63 4.86
CA TRP A 113 6.79 7.33 5.68
C TRP A 113 8.01 8.13 5.25
N LEU A 114 8.32 8.18 3.94
CA LEU A 114 9.42 9.00 3.42
C LEU A 114 9.21 10.49 3.68
N ALA A 115 7.98 10.99 3.57
CA ALA A 115 7.64 12.38 3.83
C ALA A 115 7.83 12.78 5.31
N THR A 116 7.69 11.83 6.23
CA THR A 116 7.80 12.03 7.68
C THR A 116 9.18 11.66 8.25
N THR A 117 10.08 11.12 7.42
CA THR A 117 11.44 10.74 7.82
C THR A 117 12.43 11.89 7.57
N PRO A 118 13.05 12.48 8.61
CA PRO A 118 13.89 13.68 8.51
C PRO A 118 15.11 13.52 7.58
N ASP A 119 15.72 12.32 7.56
CA ASP A 119 16.96 12.03 6.84
C ASP A 119 16.74 11.49 5.42
N SER A 120 15.49 11.43 4.94
CA SER A 120 15.25 10.94 3.59
C SER A 120 15.66 11.99 2.55
N VAL A 121 16.83 11.79 1.93
CA VAL A 121 17.29 12.50 0.72
C VAL A 121 16.45 12.09 -0.51
N ALA A 122 15.39 11.31 -0.30
CA ALA A 122 14.53 10.81 -1.36
C ALA A 122 13.98 11.99 -2.17
N PRO A 123 14.08 11.96 -3.50
CA PRO A 123 13.58 13.03 -4.33
C PRO A 123 12.05 13.13 -4.13
N ARG A 124 11.62 14.11 -3.33
CA ARG A 124 10.21 14.51 -3.14
C ARG A 124 9.46 14.73 -4.47
N ARG A 125 10.18 14.80 -5.59
CA ARG A 125 9.69 14.96 -6.96
C ARG A 125 9.21 13.68 -7.65
N MET A 126 9.47 12.47 -7.14
CA MET A 126 9.15 11.22 -7.87
C MET A 126 7.66 11.04 -8.19
N TYR A 127 6.76 11.66 -7.43
CA TYR A 127 5.31 11.43 -7.52
C TYR A 127 4.48 12.68 -7.85
N GLY A 128 5.12 13.82 -8.15
CA GLY A 128 4.47 15.14 -8.24
C GLY A 128 3.38 15.30 -9.30
N ARG A 129 3.09 14.27 -10.12
CA ARG A 129 1.97 14.24 -11.07
C ARG A 129 1.01 13.05 -10.92
N VAL A 130 1.30 12.11 -10.02
CA VAL A 130 0.47 10.90 -9.85
C VAL A 130 -0.49 11.05 -8.66
N GLY A 131 -0.37 12.13 -7.88
CA GLY A 131 -1.18 12.38 -6.69
C GLY A 131 -2.69 12.27 -6.89
N GLN A 132 -3.23 12.82 -7.98
CA GLN A 132 -4.67 12.72 -8.27
C GLN A 132 -5.11 11.28 -8.56
N VAL A 133 -4.32 10.54 -9.35
CA VAL A 133 -4.61 9.12 -9.64
C VAL A 133 -4.61 8.29 -8.36
N PHE A 134 -3.62 8.54 -7.49
CA PHE A 134 -3.58 7.92 -6.17
C PHE A 134 -4.79 8.29 -5.31
N ARG A 135 -5.19 9.56 -5.30
CA ARG A 135 -6.38 10.03 -4.57
C ARG A 135 -7.65 9.33 -5.06
N ASP A 136 -7.86 9.26 -6.36
CA ASP A 136 -9.05 8.65 -6.94
C ASP A 136 -9.11 7.15 -6.61
N ARG A 137 -7.97 6.45 -6.68
CA ARG A 137 -7.85 5.05 -6.27
C ARG A 137 -8.03 4.87 -4.76
N LEU A 138 -7.50 5.77 -3.94
CA LEU A 138 -7.67 5.73 -2.48
C LEU A 138 -9.13 5.93 -2.08
N ARG A 139 -9.84 6.83 -2.76
CA ARG A 139 -11.28 7.02 -2.61
C ARG A 139 -12.04 5.76 -3.00
N GLU A 140 -11.68 5.11 -4.10
CA GLU A 140 -12.25 3.82 -4.51
C GLU A 140 -12.06 2.74 -3.43
N VAL A 141 -10.87 2.65 -2.82
CA VAL A 141 -10.64 1.72 -1.69
C VAL A 141 -11.49 2.08 -0.48
N THR A 142 -11.57 3.37 -0.15
CA THR A 142 -12.35 3.88 0.99
C THR A 142 -13.84 3.56 0.84
N GLN A 143 -14.39 3.76 -0.35
CA GLN A 143 -15.80 3.47 -0.65
C GLN A 143 -16.10 1.97 -0.63
N ASN A 144 -15.11 1.13 -0.96
CA ASN A 144 -15.24 -0.32 -0.97
C ASN A 144 -14.64 -0.98 0.29
N MET A 145 -14.48 -0.23 1.39
CA MET A 145 -13.80 -0.71 2.60
C MET A 145 -14.53 -1.90 3.25
N ALA A 146 -15.86 -1.91 3.21
CA ALA A 146 -16.65 -3.02 3.71
C ALA A 146 -16.45 -4.31 2.88
N GLU A 147 -16.33 -4.17 1.56
CA GLU A 147 -16.02 -5.29 0.65
C GLU A 147 -14.59 -5.79 0.86
N LEU A 148 -13.62 -4.89 1.04
CA LEU A 148 -12.26 -5.29 1.40
C LEU A 148 -12.25 -6.16 2.67
N GLY A 149 -13.07 -5.82 3.66
CA GLY A 149 -13.25 -6.59 4.91
C GLY A 149 -13.80 -8.01 4.74
N THR A 150 -14.31 -8.40 3.57
CA THR A 150 -14.66 -9.80 3.30
C THR A 150 -13.46 -10.64 2.90
N ASP A 151 -12.44 -10.00 2.34
CA ASP A 151 -11.24 -10.65 1.80
C ASP A 151 -10.05 -10.61 2.77
N VAL A 152 -10.08 -9.76 3.79
CA VAL A 152 -8.99 -9.55 4.76
C VAL A 152 -9.52 -9.57 6.19
N ASP A 153 -8.62 -9.66 7.16
CA ASP A 153 -8.98 -9.60 8.57
C ASP A 153 -9.16 -8.16 9.07
N SER A 154 -9.64 -8.03 10.31
CA SER A 154 -9.80 -6.71 10.94
C SER A 154 -8.48 -5.97 11.10
N ASP A 155 -7.38 -6.69 11.28
CA ASP A 155 -6.08 -6.09 11.55
C ASP A 155 -5.56 -5.39 10.28
N PHE A 156 -5.75 -6.01 9.12
CA PHE A 156 -5.46 -5.38 7.84
C PHE A 156 -6.33 -4.16 7.59
N MET A 157 -7.63 -4.22 7.93
CA MET A 157 -8.51 -3.06 7.79
C MET A 157 -8.07 -1.88 8.65
N ILE A 158 -7.65 -2.15 9.90
CA ILE A 158 -7.11 -1.12 10.81
C ILE A 158 -5.84 -0.51 10.22
N TRP A 159 -4.93 -1.34 9.71
CA TRP A 159 -3.71 -0.87 9.04
C TRP A 159 -4.01 -0.06 7.77
N ALA A 160 -4.92 -0.52 6.92
CA ALA A 160 -5.33 0.17 5.71
C ALA A 160 -5.90 1.56 6.02
N THR A 161 -6.77 1.68 7.03
CA THR A 161 -7.29 2.99 7.44
C THR A 161 -6.20 3.91 7.96
N MET A 162 -5.26 3.40 8.75
CA MET A 162 -4.11 4.18 9.21
C MET A 162 -3.33 4.75 8.03
N VAL A 163 -3.05 3.94 7.01
CA VAL A 163 -2.38 4.38 5.77
C VAL A 163 -3.20 5.46 5.05
N ILE A 164 -4.50 5.25 4.88
CA ILE A 164 -5.40 6.19 4.17
C ILE A 164 -5.46 7.54 4.88
N VAL A 165 -5.66 7.54 6.19
CA VAL A 165 -5.85 8.76 7.01
C VAL A 165 -4.53 9.52 7.18
N THR A 166 -3.40 8.82 7.22
CA THR A 166 -2.07 9.43 7.28
C THR A 166 -1.45 9.73 5.91
N ALA A 167 -2.22 9.56 4.83
CA ALA A 167 -1.79 9.93 3.48
C ALA A 167 -1.41 11.43 3.41
N THR A 168 -0.29 11.73 2.75
CA THR A 168 0.22 13.10 2.60
C THR A 168 -0.18 13.73 1.25
N ASP A 169 -0.01 15.05 1.15
CA ASP A 169 -0.15 15.85 -0.06
C ASP A 169 -1.47 15.61 -0.83
N GLU A 170 -1.38 15.54 -2.17
CA GLU A 170 -2.46 15.33 -3.11
C GLU A 170 -3.18 13.99 -3.00
N SER A 171 -2.70 13.05 -2.18
CA SER A 171 -3.41 11.80 -1.90
C SER A 171 -4.33 11.89 -0.68
N LYS A 172 -4.22 12.96 0.12
CA LYS A 172 -4.96 13.12 1.38
C LYS A 172 -6.46 13.25 1.15
N LEU A 173 -7.27 12.45 1.85
CA LEU A 173 -8.72 12.57 1.86
C LEU A 173 -9.18 13.88 2.53
N GLY A 174 -10.36 14.37 2.13
CA GLY A 174 -11.06 15.46 2.82
C GLY A 174 -11.40 15.11 4.27
N GLU A 175 -11.69 16.11 5.10
CA GLU A 175 -11.98 15.88 6.52
C GLU A 175 -13.21 14.99 6.74
N GLU A 176 -14.30 15.25 6.03
CA GLU A 176 -15.53 14.46 6.12
C GLU A 176 -15.32 13.01 5.63
N GLU A 177 -14.62 12.82 4.51
CA GLU A 177 -14.25 11.48 4.01
C GLU A 177 -13.43 10.70 5.06
N ARG A 178 -12.52 11.36 5.79
CA ARG A 178 -11.76 10.72 6.89
C ARG A 178 -12.68 10.37 8.05
N LYS A 179 -13.57 11.26 8.47
CA LYS A 179 -14.53 11.00 9.57
C LYS A 179 -15.44 9.81 9.26
N GLU A 180 -16.00 9.77 8.05
CA GLU A 180 -16.85 8.67 7.58
C GLU A 180 -16.09 7.33 7.59
N LEU A 181 -14.87 7.31 7.07
CA LEU A 181 -14.03 6.11 7.09
C LEU A 181 -13.72 5.65 8.52
N MET A 182 -13.39 6.59 9.42
CA MET A 182 -13.14 6.27 10.82
C MET A 182 -14.38 5.68 11.50
N ALA A 183 -15.54 6.29 11.31
CA ALA A 183 -16.81 5.81 11.87
C ALA A 183 -17.15 4.40 11.35
N LEU A 184 -16.97 4.17 10.04
CA LEU A 184 -17.13 2.84 9.44
C LEU A 184 -16.21 1.81 10.09
N LEU A 185 -14.93 2.16 10.31
CA LEU A 185 -13.97 1.25 10.92
C LEU A 185 -14.32 0.93 12.39
N PHE A 186 -14.84 1.90 13.16
CA PHE A 186 -15.34 1.64 14.53
C PHE A 186 -16.53 0.68 14.55
N MET A 187 -17.37 0.69 13.51
CA MET A 187 -18.48 -0.26 13.38
C MET A 187 -17.99 -1.65 12.99
N LEU A 188 -17.07 -1.74 12.03
CA LEU A 188 -16.62 -3.02 11.47
C LEU A 188 -15.57 -3.73 12.33
N CYS A 189 -14.75 -2.99 13.08
CA CYS A 189 -13.63 -3.53 13.84
C CYS A 189 -13.78 -3.22 15.34
N PRO A 190 -14.35 -4.14 16.15
CA PRO A 190 -14.52 -3.92 17.59
C PRO A 190 -13.23 -3.58 18.35
N GLN A 191 -12.09 -4.08 17.85
CA GLN A 191 -10.75 -3.79 18.38
C GLN A 191 -10.40 -2.30 18.36
N MET A 192 -11.04 -1.49 17.52
CA MET A 192 -10.83 -0.05 17.46
C MET A 192 -11.31 0.68 18.71
N LYS A 193 -12.16 0.07 19.53
CA LYS A 193 -12.68 0.68 20.77
C LYS A 193 -11.61 0.88 21.85
N SER A 194 -10.53 0.10 21.81
CA SER A 194 -9.38 0.24 22.70
C SER A 194 -8.13 0.57 21.88
N TRP A 195 -7.39 1.57 22.34
CA TRP A 195 -6.16 1.97 21.68
C TRP A 195 -5.11 0.86 21.73
N ASP A 196 -4.99 0.17 22.87
CA ASP A 196 -3.98 -0.88 23.05
C ASP A 196 -4.22 -2.05 22.10
N THR A 197 -5.49 -2.42 21.86
CA THR A 197 -5.83 -3.47 20.89
C THR A 197 -5.59 -3.01 19.46
N ALA A 198 -6.03 -1.80 19.09
CA ALA A 198 -5.77 -1.24 17.77
C ALA A 198 -4.26 -1.13 17.48
N MET A 199 -3.48 -0.73 18.49
CA MET A 199 -2.03 -0.65 18.41
C MET A 199 -1.39 -2.03 18.23
N GLY A 200 -1.90 -3.05 18.94
CA GLY A 200 -1.49 -4.44 18.76
C GLY A 200 -1.65 -4.91 17.30
N SER A 201 -2.78 -4.59 16.68
CA SER A 201 -3.05 -4.92 15.27
C SER A 201 -2.11 -4.18 14.31
N LEU A 202 -1.88 -2.88 14.53
CA LEU A 202 -0.99 -2.08 13.69
C LEU A 202 0.47 -2.56 13.72
N ARG A 203 0.94 -3.06 14.86
CA ARG A 203 2.31 -3.60 15.03
C ARG A 203 2.59 -4.86 14.21
N LYS A 204 1.56 -5.53 13.69
CA LYS A 204 1.71 -6.68 12.78
C LYS A 204 2.16 -6.30 11.38
N TYR A 205 2.15 -5.01 11.04
CA TYR A 205 2.46 -4.48 9.71
C TYR A 205 3.67 -3.54 9.75
N TYR A 206 3.87 -2.73 8.71
CA TYR A 206 4.92 -1.73 8.69
C TYR A 206 4.73 -0.67 9.76
N TRP A 207 5.82 -0.35 10.46
CA TRP A 207 5.82 0.55 11.60
C TRP A 207 6.49 1.88 11.27
N SER A 208 5.88 2.98 11.70
CA SER A 208 6.47 4.32 11.68
C SER A 208 5.94 5.13 12.85
N GLN A 209 6.82 5.55 13.76
CA GLN A 209 6.43 6.32 14.94
C GLN A 209 5.71 7.63 14.57
N ALA A 210 6.14 8.30 13.51
CA ALA A 210 5.54 9.55 13.06
C ALA A 210 4.10 9.33 12.54
N LEU A 211 3.90 8.31 11.69
CA LEU A 211 2.57 7.98 11.16
C LEU A 211 1.64 7.50 12.27
N MET A 212 2.15 6.70 13.22
CA MET A 212 1.38 6.25 14.38
C MET A 212 0.93 7.41 15.26
N THR A 213 1.79 8.41 15.45
CA THR A 213 1.45 9.61 16.24
C THR A 213 0.34 10.42 15.55
N GLN A 214 0.43 10.59 14.23
CA GLN A 214 -0.61 11.27 13.45
C GLN A 214 -1.94 10.49 13.50
N TRP A 215 -1.88 9.18 13.31
CA TRP A 215 -3.04 8.30 13.37
C TRP A 215 -3.71 8.30 14.75
N HIS A 216 -2.93 8.29 15.83
CA HIS A 216 -3.47 8.35 17.19
C HIS A 216 -4.30 9.60 17.42
N SER A 217 -3.84 10.76 16.93
CA SER A 217 -4.58 12.02 17.03
C SER A 217 -5.92 11.94 16.29
N GLU A 218 -5.95 11.35 15.09
CA GLU A 218 -7.18 11.15 14.30
C GLU A 218 -8.12 10.13 14.97
N TRP A 219 -7.56 9.08 15.56
CA TRP A 219 -8.31 8.09 16.35
C TRP A 219 -8.97 8.72 17.58
N LEU A 220 -8.25 9.56 18.34
CA LEU A 220 -8.79 10.27 19.50
C LEU A 220 -9.94 11.20 19.09
N ALA A 221 -9.74 11.97 18.01
CA ALA A 221 -10.77 12.86 17.47
C ALA A 221 -12.02 12.07 17.06
N ALA A 222 -11.85 11.01 16.27
CA ALA A 222 -12.95 10.17 15.83
C ALA A 222 -13.68 9.47 17.00
N ARG A 223 -12.94 9.03 18.02
CA ARG A 223 -13.53 8.42 19.22
C ARG A 223 -14.36 9.44 20.02
N SER A 224 -13.89 10.68 20.15
CA SER A 224 -14.65 11.73 20.86
C SER A 224 -15.95 12.13 20.18
N CYS A 225 -16.10 11.86 18.88
CA CYS A 225 -17.32 12.15 18.12
C CYS A 225 -18.29 10.97 18.00
N ASN A 226 -17.86 9.75 18.33
CA ASN A 226 -18.63 8.49 18.20
C ASN A 226 -19.02 7.86 19.55
N ILE A 227 -18.79 8.57 20.66
CA ILE A 227 -19.31 8.28 22.01
C ILE A 227 -20.41 9.29 22.29
#